data_AF-A0A9P1IT84-F1
#
_entry.id   AF-A0A9P1IT84-F1
#
_cell.length_a   1.000
_cell.length_b   1.000
_cell.length_c   1.000
_cell.angle_alpha   90.00
_cell.angle_beta   90.00
_cell.angle_gamma   90.00
#
_symmetry.space_group_name_H-M   'P 1'
#
loop_
_entity.id
_entity.type
_entity.pdbx_description
1 polymer ?
#
loop_
_entity_poly.entity_id
_entity_poly.type
_entity_poly.pdbx_seq_one_letter_code
_entity_poly.pdbx_strand_id
1 'polypeptide(L)'
;MKIVLIFLIFILSIEARSKNVEESDECSASSSEEAQKPKHHHHKHQHKHHKKRRTTTTTTTTPAPPKCSEGWTGFQRSGRTWCIQVFDSLVNHMHADAHCRMLRGSLTGIESVEENRFIQAEGLRCLQKYGKTLGAIWLGLERRPECQGFWNSISAACSGSNGFVWMDGVTTRKDTMTWRPTMPDNSGGNQNCAYMHVGYQSFLGINPGTLDDIECLNPVTANLDIQIPRGFACGKWAE
;
A
#
# COMPACT_ATOMS: atom_id res chain seq x y z
N MET A 1 20.37 42.41 39.46
CA MET A 1 21.19 41.20 39.20
C MET A 1 20.33 39.97 39.38
N LYS A 2 20.40 38.99 38.46
CA LYS A 2 19.77 37.65 38.46
C LYS A 2 18.35 37.47 37.89
N ILE A 3 18.02 38.00 36.70
CA ILE A 3 16.86 37.49 35.91
C ILE A 3 17.17 37.27 34.41
N VAL A 4 18.30 37.76 33.89
CA VAL A 4 18.59 37.70 32.42
C VAL A 4 19.32 36.41 31.97
N LEU A 5 19.75 35.54 32.89
CA LEU A 5 20.59 34.37 32.55
C LEU A 5 19.82 33.05 32.38
N ILE A 6 18.48 33.06 32.44
CA ILE A 6 17.67 31.83 32.29
C ILE A 6 17.12 31.67 30.86
N PHE A 7 16.89 32.79 30.15
CA PHE A 7 16.37 32.73 28.77
C PHE A 7 17.43 32.33 27.72
N LEU A 8 18.72 32.54 27.98
CA LEU A 8 19.80 32.12 27.07
C LEU A 8 20.14 30.63 27.17
N ILE A 9 19.73 29.93 28.24
CA ILE A 9 19.93 28.49 28.38
C ILE A 9 18.85 27.69 27.63
N PHE A 10 17.66 28.27 27.44
CA PHE A 10 16.57 27.62 26.69
C PHE A 10 16.71 27.68 25.16
N ILE A 11 17.56 28.56 24.63
CA ILE A 11 17.77 28.70 23.17
C ILE A 11 18.92 27.81 22.65
N LEU A 12 19.72 27.20 23.52
CA LEU A 12 20.84 26.32 23.13
C LEU A 12 20.58 24.81 23.37
N SER A 13 19.32 24.38 23.44
CA SER A 13 18.97 22.95 23.60
C SER A 13 17.94 22.43 22.59
N ILE A 14 17.80 23.08 21.44
CA ILE A 14 16.98 22.57 20.32
C ILE A 14 17.81 21.80 19.28
N GLU A 15 19.15 21.79 19.36
CA GLU A 15 19.92 20.77 18.67
C GLU A 15 19.87 19.44 19.43
N ALA A 16 19.34 18.42 18.76
CA ALA A 16 19.30 17.00 19.13
C ALA A 16 18.05 16.49 19.88
N ARG A 17 16.88 16.55 19.22
CA ARG A 17 15.92 15.42 19.27
C ARG A 17 14.92 15.38 18.11
N SER A 18 15.38 14.97 16.94
CA SER A 18 14.55 14.21 15.97
C SER A 18 15.47 13.52 14.96
N LYS A 19 16.13 12.47 15.41
CA LYS A 19 16.55 11.37 14.54
C LYS A 19 15.70 10.19 14.98
N ASN A 20 15.13 9.46 14.02
CA ASN A 20 14.20 8.33 14.15
C ASN A 20 12.73 8.64 13.79
N VAL A 21 12.49 9.40 12.71
CA VAL A 21 11.49 8.90 11.75
C VAL A 21 12.25 7.87 10.93
N GLU A 22 11.97 6.60 11.14
CA GLU A 22 12.47 5.52 10.30
C GLU A 22 11.92 5.80 8.89
N GLU A 23 12.79 6.27 8.00
CA GLU A 23 12.45 6.52 6.60
C GLU A 23 12.11 5.16 5.98
N SER A 24 10.85 5.00 5.55
CA SER A 24 10.39 3.78 4.91
C SER A 24 10.89 3.76 3.47
N ASP A 25 11.55 2.69 3.07
CA ASP A 25 12.08 2.55 1.73
C ASP A 25 11.09 1.80 0.83
N GLU A 26 11.14 2.11 -0.46
CA GLU A 26 10.32 1.42 -1.44
C GLU A 26 10.81 -0.01 -1.65
N CYS A 27 9.87 -0.92 -1.82
CA CYS A 27 10.16 -2.32 -2.05
C CYS A 27 10.09 -2.73 -3.50
N SER A 28 10.23 -1.83 -4.48
CA SER A 28 10.43 -2.20 -5.90
C SER A 28 11.84 -1.89 -6.39
N ALA A 29 12.34 -2.67 -7.37
CA ALA A 29 13.57 -2.35 -8.09
C ALA A 29 13.18 -1.67 -9.42
N SER A 30 13.68 -0.47 -9.67
CA SER A 30 13.48 0.22 -10.95
C SER A 30 14.12 -0.61 -12.07
N SER A 31 13.31 -1.33 -12.84
CA SER A 31 13.72 -1.98 -14.08
C SER A 31 13.31 -1.09 -15.24
N SER A 32 14.24 -0.25 -15.70
CA SER A 32 14.10 0.52 -16.93
C SER A 32 14.21 -0.40 -18.14
N GLU A 33 13.08 -0.78 -18.76
CA GLU A 33 13.09 -1.44 -20.06
C GLU A 33 13.22 -0.41 -21.19
N GLU A 34 14.35 -0.49 -21.89
CA GLU A 34 14.70 0.33 -23.04
C GLU A 34 14.06 -0.26 -24.32
N ALA A 35 12.93 0.30 -24.76
CA ALA A 35 12.25 -0.14 -25.96
C ALA A 35 12.99 0.31 -27.24
N GLN A 36 13.67 -0.64 -27.89
CA GLN A 36 14.32 -0.48 -29.19
C GLN A 36 13.31 -0.19 -30.32
N LYS A 37 13.61 0.85 -31.09
CA LYS A 37 12.80 1.38 -32.21
C LYS A 37 13.23 0.73 -33.54
N PRO A 38 12.32 0.18 -34.38
CA PRO A 38 12.68 -0.30 -35.71
C PRO A 38 12.64 0.80 -36.79
N LYS A 39 13.45 0.55 -37.83
CA LYS A 39 13.97 1.48 -38.86
C LYS A 39 12.99 1.80 -40.00
N HIS A 40 13.23 2.94 -40.64
CA HIS A 40 12.50 3.54 -41.76
C HIS A 40 12.66 2.82 -43.11
N HIS A 41 11.63 2.93 -43.97
CA HIS A 41 11.74 2.77 -45.42
C HIS A 41 11.19 4.01 -46.17
N HIS A 42 11.89 4.40 -47.24
CA HIS A 42 11.63 5.56 -48.10
C HIS A 42 10.51 5.31 -49.12
N HIS A 43 9.70 6.34 -49.42
CA HIS A 43 9.23 6.63 -50.78
C HIS A 43 8.98 8.13 -50.98
N LYS A 44 9.27 8.60 -52.20
CA LYS A 44 9.40 10.00 -52.64
C LYS A 44 8.29 10.29 -53.66
N HIS A 45 7.39 11.25 -53.41
CA HIS A 45 6.53 11.83 -54.46
C HIS A 45 6.19 13.31 -54.22
N GLN A 46 6.67 14.12 -55.16
CA GLN A 46 6.10 15.31 -55.84
C GLN A 46 5.24 16.35 -55.09
N HIS A 47 5.68 17.60 -55.23
CA HIS A 47 5.00 18.84 -54.85
C HIS A 47 3.78 19.13 -55.73
N LYS A 48 2.66 19.49 -55.10
CA LYS A 48 1.61 20.33 -55.70
C LYS A 48 1.20 21.44 -54.72
N HIS A 49 1.33 22.68 -55.16
CA HIS A 49 0.90 23.88 -54.45
C HIS A 49 -0.63 23.96 -54.42
N HIS A 50 -1.23 24.00 -53.23
CA HIS A 50 -2.61 24.44 -53.04
C HIS A 50 -2.67 25.57 -52.00
N LYS A 51 -3.40 26.63 -52.39
CA LYS A 51 -3.67 27.88 -51.66
C LYS A 51 -3.97 27.65 -50.17
N LYS A 52 -3.24 28.34 -49.29
CA LYS A 52 -3.50 28.41 -47.85
C LYS A 52 -4.85 29.09 -47.58
N ARG A 53 -5.86 28.31 -47.19
CA ARG A 53 -7.01 28.81 -46.42
C ARG A 53 -6.65 28.72 -44.93
N ARG A 54 -6.41 29.88 -44.29
CA ARG A 54 -6.10 29.96 -42.86
C ARG A 54 -7.32 29.51 -42.07
N THR A 55 -7.33 28.25 -41.66
CA THR A 55 -8.30 27.69 -40.72
C THR A 55 -7.60 27.66 -39.37
N THR A 56 -8.09 28.44 -38.42
CA THR A 56 -7.60 28.43 -37.04
C THR A 56 -8.04 27.10 -36.43
N THR A 57 -7.17 26.09 -36.49
CA THR A 57 -7.37 24.81 -35.81
C THR A 57 -7.06 25.05 -34.34
N THR A 58 -8.10 25.21 -33.53
CA THR A 58 -8.00 25.09 -32.08
C THR A 58 -7.59 23.63 -31.80
N THR A 59 -6.31 23.39 -31.53
CA THR A 59 -5.84 22.11 -31.03
C THR A 59 -6.45 21.88 -29.66
N THR A 60 -7.56 21.14 -29.62
CA THR A 60 -8.04 20.50 -28.41
C THR A 60 -7.00 19.43 -28.04
N THR A 61 -6.03 19.81 -27.21
CA THR A 61 -5.07 18.85 -26.65
C THR A 61 -5.83 17.98 -25.68
N THR A 62 -6.27 16.80 -26.11
CA THR A 62 -6.79 15.78 -25.20
C THR A 62 -5.72 15.49 -24.15
N PRO A 63 -6.02 15.61 -22.85
CA PRO A 63 -5.07 15.25 -21.80
C PRO A 63 -4.58 13.81 -22.00
N ALA A 64 -3.28 13.58 -21.78
CA ALA A 64 -2.75 12.23 -21.76
C ALA A 64 -3.49 11.38 -20.70
N PRO A 65 -3.67 10.07 -20.92
CA PRO A 65 -4.30 9.22 -19.92
C PRO A 65 -3.49 9.26 -18.62
N PRO A 66 -4.16 9.31 -17.44
CA PRO A 66 -3.48 9.29 -16.14
C PRO A 66 -2.56 8.09 -15.99
N LYS A 67 -1.42 8.27 -15.33
CA LYS A 67 -0.43 7.20 -15.10
C LYS A 67 -0.05 7.11 -13.63
N CYS A 68 0.42 5.93 -13.24
CA CYS A 68 1.03 5.77 -11.92
C CYS A 68 2.37 6.52 -11.86
N SER A 69 2.65 7.11 -10.70
CA SER A 69 3.96 7.70 -10.41
C SER A 69 5.06 6.63 -10.49
N GLU A 70 6.31 7.04 -10.67
CA GLU A 70 7.45 6.12 -10.59
C GLU A 70 7.42 5.36 -9.25
N GLY A 71 7.74 4.05 -9.29
CA GLY A 71 7.65 3.15 -8.13
C GLY A 71 6.27 2.49 -7.92
N TRP A 72 5.20 3.03 -8.51
CA TRP A 72 3.85 2.52 -8.32
C TRP A 72 3.39 1.62 -9.48
N THR A 73 2.78 0.48 -9.14
CA THR A 73 2.24 -0.47 -10.13
C THR A 73 0.73 -0.26 -10.31
N GLY A 74 0.28 -0.15 -11.57
CA GLY A 74 -1.10 0.13 -11.91
C GLY A 74 -1.98 -1.12 -12.09
N PHE A 75 -3.16 -1.10 -11.48
CA PHE A 75 -4.22 -2.10 -11.59
C PHE A 75 -5.52 -1.42 -12.01
N GLN A 76 -6.38 -2.11 -12.74
CA GLN A 76 -7.67 -1.55 -13.15
C GLN A 76 -8.74 -1.82 -12.07
N ARG A 77 -9.30 -0.75 -11.51
CA ARG A 77 -10.44 -0.80 -10.58
C ARG A 77 -11.55 0.09 -11.09
N SER A 78 -12.74 -0.48 -11.31
CA SER A 78 -13.93 0.28 -11.75
C SER A 78 -13.66 1.19 -12.96
N GLY A 79 -12.86 0.72 -13.94
CA GLY A 79 -12.52 1.47 -15.15
C GLY A 79 -11.48 2.57 -14.99
N ARG A 80 -10.82 2.68 -13.84
CA ARG A 80 -9.74 3.63 -13.56
C ARG A 80 -8.50 2.91 -13.04
N THR A 81 -7.33 3.48 -13.27
CA THR A 81 -6.07 2.93 -12.78
C THR A 81 -5.86 3.28 -11.31
N TRP A 82 -5.84 2.25 -10.48
CA TRP A 82 -5.40 2.30 -9.08
C TRP A 82 -3.94 1.87 -9.00
N CYS A 83 -3.12 2.69 -8.39
CA CYS A 83 -1.68 2.52 -8.29
C CYS A 83 -1.36 1.99 -6.89
N ILE A 84 -0.64 0.87 -6.81
CA ILE A 84 -0.24 0.22 -5.56
C ILE A 84 1.28 0.25 -5.44
N GLN A 85 1.77 0.53 -4.24
CA GLN A 85 3.17 0.42 -3.87
C GLN A 85 3.31 -0.17 -2.46
N VAL A 86 4.32 -1.00 -2.26
CA VAL A 86 4.63 -1.63 -0.96
C VAL A 86 5.91 -1.03 -0.39
N PHE A 87 5.86 -0.69 0.89
CA PHE A 87 6.95 -0.05 1.64
C PHE A 87 7.38 -0.98 2.77
N ASP A 88 8.67 -0.94 3.12
CA ASP A 88 9.17 -1.53 4.35
C ASP A 88 9.12 -0.52 5.50
N SER A 89 8.65 -0.96 6.65
CA SER A 89 8.67 -0.17 7.88
C SER A 89 8.17 -1.01 9.04
N LEU A 90 8.74 -0.82 10.23
CA LEU A 90 8.25 -1.43 11.45
C LEU A 90 7.34 -0.45 12.21
N VAL A 91 6.13 -0.27 11.69
CA VAL A 91 5.12 0.63 12.26
C VAL A 91 3.82 -0.12 12.53
N ASN A 92 2.99 0.43 13.42
CA ASN A 92 1.63 -0.06 13.62
C ASN A 92 0.72 0.33 12.44
N HIS A 93 -0.48 -0.25 12.39
CA HIS A 93 -1.42 -0.07 11.28
C HIS A 93 -1.81 1.41 11.08
N MET A 94 -2.05 2.15 12.16
CA MET A 94 -2.43 3.57 12.08
C MET A 94 -1.33 4.45 11.49
N HIS A 95 -0.07 4.20 11.85
CA HIS A 95 1.08 4.92 11.30
C HIS A 95 1.34 4.55 9.85
N ALA A 96 1.12 3.29 9.46
CA ALA A 96 1.17 2.86 8.06
C ALA A 96 0.11 3.61 7.21
N ASP A 97 -1.11 3.74 7.71
CA ASP A 97 -2.18 4.49 7.05
C ASP A 97 -1.90 6.00 7.00
N ALA A 98 -1.36 6.57 8.08
CA ALA A 98 -0.88 7.95 8.07
C ALA A 98 0.20 8.18 7.00
N HIS A 99 1.12 7.22 6.82
CA HIS A 99 2.11 7.26 5.76
C HIS A 99 1.44 7.31 4.38
N CYS A 100 0.52 6.39 4.09
CA CYS A 100 -0.17 6.37 2.80
C CYS A 100 -0.95 7.66 2.53
N ARG A 101 -1.55 8.28 3.56
CA ARG A 101 -2.23 9.58 3.44
C ARG A 101 -1.29 10.72 3.04
N MET A 102 -0.04 10.72 3.52
CA MET A 102 0.97 11.71 3.08
C MET A 102 1.26 11.59 1.58
N LEU A 103 1.14 10.40 1.01
CA LEU A 103 1.29 10.11 -0.42
C LEU A 103 -0.01 10.31 -1.22
N ARG A 104 -1.02 10.97 -0.63
CA ARG A 104 -2.37 11.18 -1.21
C ARG A 104 -3.10 9.87 -1.53
N GLY A 105 -2.81 8.84 -0.75
CA GLY A 105 -3.45 7.53 -0.82
C GLY A 105 -4.00 7.08 0.54
N SER A 106 -4.16 5.77 0.66
CA SER A 106 -4.56 5.07 1.89
C SER A 106 -3.89 3.70 1.92
N LEU A 107 -3.93 3.00 3.06
CA LEU A 107 -3.66 1.57 3.01
C LEU A 107 -4.62 0.90 2.02
N THR A 108 -4.09 0.13 1.08
CA THR A 108 -4.90 -0.46 0.01
C THR A 108 -5.61 -1.73 0.47
N GLY A 109 -6.81 -1.97 -0.06
CA GLY A 109 -7.41 -3.29 -0.10
C GLY A 109 -6.96 -4.10 -1.31
N ILE A 110 -7.59 -5.27 -1.50
CA ILE A 110 -7.31 -6.22 -2.58
C ILE A 110 -8.57 -6.38 -3.44
N GLU A 111 -8.52 -6.00 -4.70
CA GLU A 111 -9.63 -6.11 -5.66
C GLU A 111 -9.47 -7.33 -6.59
N SER A 112 -8.25 -7.87 -6.75
CA SER A 112 -8.02 -9.02 -7.62
C SER A 112 -6.93 -9.97 -7.10
N VAL A 113 -6.86 -11.16 -7.71
CA VAL A 113 -5.82 -12.16 -7.42
C VAL A 113 -4.44 -11.64 -7.84
N GLU A 114 -4.38 -10.85 -8.92
CA GLU A 114 -3.15 -10.22 -9.42
C GLU A 114 -2.64 -9.19 -8.42
N GLU A 115 -3.52 -8.36 -7.86
CA GLU A 115 -3.16 -7.43 -6.78
C GLU A 115 -2.66 -8.18 -5.54
N ASN A 116 -3.34 -9.27 -5.14
CA ASN A 116 -2.91 -10.09 -4.01
C ASN A 116 -1.48 -10.63 -4.21
N ARG A 117 -1.20 -11.22 -5.38
CA ARG A 117 0.11 -11.76 -5.73
C ARG A 117 1.19 -10.69 -5.80
N PHE A 118 0.87 -9.53 -6.38
CA PHE A 118 1.80 -8.40 -6.44
C PHE A 118 2.18 -7.94 -5.04
N ILE A 119 1.19 -7.68 -4.19
CA ILE A 119 1.42 -7.22 -2.82
C ILE A 119 2.21 -8.26 -2.01
N GLN A 120 1.89 -9.55 -2.18
CA GLN A 120 2.64 -10.64 -1.56
C GLN A 120 4.12 -10.65 -2.00
N ALA A 121 4.38 -10.53 -3.31
CA ALA A 121 5.73 -10.58 -3.87
C ALA A 121 6.58 -9.38 -3.42
N GLU A 122 6.03 -8.17 -3.52
CA GLU A 122 6.73 -6.95 -3.10
C GLU A 122 6.93 -6.90 -1.58
N GLY A 123 5.93 -7.36 -0.80
CA GLY A 123 6.06 -7.54 0.65
C GLY A 123 7.18 -8.51 1.00
N LEU A 124 7.29 -9.64 0.31
CA LEU A 124 8.43 -10.55 0.51
C LEU A 124 9.77 -9.86 0.16
N ARG A 125 9.81 -9.03 -0.89
CA ARG A 125 11.02 -8.27 -1.25
C ARG A 125 11.42 -7.26 -0.16
N CYS A 126 10.45 -6.60 0.49
CA CYS A 126 10.69 -5.78 1.68
C CYS A 126 11.41 -6.59 2.75
N LEU A 127 10.85 -7.75 3.10
CA LEU A 127 11.31 -8.57 4.20
C LEU A 127 12.72 -9.15 3.95
N GLN A 128 13.05 -9.45 2.70
CA GLN A 128 14.39 -9.94 2.31
C GLN A 128 15.51 -8.95 2.63
N LYS A 129 15.24 -7.63 2.61
CA LYS A 129 16.23 -6.60 3.00
C LYS A 129 16.71 -6.79 4.45
N TYR A 130 15.89 -7.40 5.29
CA TYR A 130 16.19 -7.72 6.69
C TYR A 130 16.57 -9.20 6.91
N GLY A 131 16.89 -9.93 5.82
CA GLY A 131 17.24 -11.35 5.89
C GLY A 131 16.07 -12.27 6.25
N LYS A 132 14.82 -11.82 6.06
CA LYS A 132 13.62 -12.61 6.36
C LYS A 132 13.10 -13.29 5.09
N THR A 133 12.61 -14.52 5.25
CA THR A 133 12.03 -15.35 4.17
C THR A 133 10.51 -15.46 4.24
N LEU A 134 9.93 -14.93 5.32
CA LEU A 134 8.51 -14.92 5.62
C LEU A 134 8.22 -13.84 6.66
N GLY A 135 6.96 -13.41 6.75
CA GLY A 135 6.47 -12.42 7.72
C GLY A 135 5.11 -11.89 7.33
N ALA A 136 4.86 -10.62 7.64
CA ALA A 136 3.59 -9.97 7.35
C ALA A 136 3.78 -8.53 6.82
N ILE A 137 2.74 -8.00 6.17
CA ILE A 137 2.61 -6.59 5.82
C ILE A 137 1.18 -6.09 6.07
N TRP A 138 1.03 -4.84 6.49
CA TRP A 138 -0.27 -4.22 6.71
C TRP A 138 -1.02 -3.95 5.41
N LEU A 139 -2.35 -4.12 5.48
CA LEU A 139 -3.30 -3.73 4.44
C LEU A 139 -4.40 -2.87 5.05
N GLY A 140 -5.23 -2.27 4.19
CA GLY A 140 -6.29 -1.36 4.61
C GLY A 140 -7.51 -2.05 5.19
N LEU A 141 -7.38 -3.14 5.93
CA LEU A 141 -8.52 -3.86 6.48
C LEU A 141 -8.73 -3.50 7.95
N GLU A 142 -9.94 -3.02 8.27
CA GLU A 142 -10.35 -2.72 9.64
C GLU A 142 -11.66 -3.43 9.99
N ARG A 143 -11.77 -3.84 11.26
CA ARG A 143 -12.99 -4.40 11.81
C ARG A 143 -14.00 -3.27 11.98
N ARG A 144 -15.20 -3.49 11.44
CA ARG A 144 -16.29 -2.53 11.54
C ARG A 144 -16.59 -2.21 13.01
N PRO A 145 -16.86 -0.95 13.36
CA PRO A 145 -17.10 -0.53 14.75
C PRO A 145 -18.15 -1.37 15.48
N GLU A 146 -19.27 -1.70 14.81
CA GLU A 146 -20.35 -2.53 15.37
C GLU A 146 -19.95 -3.99 15.62
N CYS A 147 -18.84 -4.44 15.04
CA CYS A 147 -18.31 -5.79 15.17
C CYS A 147 -17.15 -5.89 16.16
N GLN A 148 -16.70 -4.78 16.74
CA GLN A 148 -15.60 -4.76 17.71
C GLN A 148 -16.04 -5.36 19.05
N GLY A 149 -15.10 -5.99 19.76
CA GLY A 149 -15.38 -6.72 20.99
C GLY A 149 -15.78 -8.18 20.75
N PHE A 150 -15.46 -9.02 21.73
CA PHE A 150 -15.59 -10.48 21.63
C PHE A 150 -17.01 -10.96 21.29
N TRP A 151 -18.02 -10.41 21.95
CA TRP A 151 -19.41 -10.85 21.78
C TRP A 151 -20.03 -10.40 20.45
N ASN A 152 -19.55 -9.30 19.87
CA ASN A 152 -20.09 -8.79 18.62
C ASN A 152 -19.56 -9.60 17.42
N SER A 153 -18.30 -10.05 17.47
CA SER A 153 -17.66 -10.81 16.39
C SER A 153 -18.23 -12.19 16.13
N ILE A 154 -18.95 -12.79 17.10
CA ILE A 154 -19.59 -14.10 16.93
C ILE A 154 -20.97 -14.03 16.26
N SER A 155 -21.52 -12.84 16.07
CA SER A 155 -22.80 -12.68 15.37
C SER A 155 -22.66 -13.01 13.88
N ALA A 156 -23.72 -13.53 13.26
CA ALA A 156 -23.73 -13.81 11.82
C ALA A 156 -23.43 -12.58 10.95
N ALA A 157 -23.77 -11.39 11.45
CA ALA A 157 -23.48 -10.12 10.78
C ALA A 157 -21.98 -9.77 10.80
N CYS A 158 -21.22 -10.27 11.78
CA CYS A 158 -19.82 -9.91 12.01
C CYS A 158 -18.84 -11.06 11.83
N SER A 159 -19.32 -12.27 11.52
CA SER A 159 -18.47 -13.43 11.30
C SER A 159 -17.71 -13.34 9.96
N GLY A 160 -16.46 -13.81 9.96
CA GLY A 160 -15.63 -13.82 8.75
C GLY A 160 -15.38 -12.42 8.18
N SER A 161 -15.31 -12.33 6.85
CA SER A 161 -15.16 -11.08 6.09
C SER A 161 -16.30 -10.08 6.28
N ASN A 162 -17.45 -10.50 6.84
CA ASN A 162 -18.55 -9.57 7.12
C ASN A 162 -18.18 -8.60 8.24
N GLY A 163 -17.32 -9.02 9.18
CA GLY A 163 -16.86 -8.17 10.28
C GLY A 163 -15.93 -7.03 9.86
N PHE A 164 -15.44 -7.01 8.62
CA PHE A 164 -14.40 -6.11 8.16
C PHE A 164 -14.80 -5.27 6.95
N VAL A 165 -14.09 -4.16 6.79
CA VAL A 165 -14.17 -3.23 5.66
C VAL A 165 -12.78 -2.83 5.19
N TRP A 166 -12.65 -2.57 3.89
CA TRP A 166 -11.47 -1.93 3.32
C TRP A 166 -11.55 -0.41 3.52
N MET A 167 -10.50 0.19 4.04
CA MET A 167 -10.40 1.60 4.41
C MET A 167 -10.10 2.52 3.22
N ASP A 168 -9.69 1.95 2.08
CA ASP A 168 -9.37 2.72 0.87
C ASP A 168 -10.61 3.30 0.17
N GLY A 169 -11.82 2.89 0.56
CA GLY A 169 -13.08 3.36 0.01
C GLY A 169 -13.31 3.00 -1.45
N VAL A 170 -12.43 2.20 -2.05
CA VAL A 170 -12.44 1.87 -3.49
C VAL A 170 -12.38 0.37 -3.74
N THR A 171 -11.86 -0.43 -2.80
CA THR A 171 -11.92 -1.88 -2.86
C THR A 171 -13.33 -2.32 -2.49
N THR A 172 -14.00 -3.01 -3.41
CA THR A 172 -15.39 -3.44 -3.25
C THR A 172 -15.50 -4.93 -2.96
N ARG A 173 -14.48 -5.70 -3.33
CA ARG A 173 -14.52 -7.15 -3.22
C ARG A 173 -14.18 -7.62 -1.81
N LYS A 174 -15.13 -8.38 -1.23
CA LYS A 174 -14.93 -9.08 0.05
C LYS A 174 -14.46 -10.52 -0.14
N ASP A 175 -14.71 -11.10 -1.30
CA ASP A 175 -14.31 -12.46 -1.62
C ASP A 175 -12.80 -12.60 -1.88
N THR A 176 -12.11 -11.47 -2.06
CA THR A 176 -10.65 -11.38 -2.07
C THR A 176 -10.03 -11.36 -0.65
N MET A 177 -10.84 -11.21 0.41
CA MET A 177 -10.41 -11.37 1.80
C MET A 177 -10.19 -12.86 2.10
N THR A 178 -9.06 -13.39 1.62
CA THR A 178 -8.70 -14.80 1.80
C THR A 178 -8.04 -14.97 3.15
N TRP A 179 -8.81 -15.40 4.15
CA TRP A 179 -8.29 -15.65 5.50
C TRP A 179 -7.49 -16.94 5.56
N ARG A 180 -6.46 -16.97 6.42
CA ARG A 180 -5.81 -18.24 6.78
C ARG A 180 -6.79 -19.12 7.56
N PRO A 181 -6.53 -20.43 7.70
CA PRO A 181 -7.39 -21.31 8.47
C PRO A 181 -7.71 -20.72 9.86
N THR A 182 -8.99 -20.83 10.24
CA THR A 182 -9.58 -20.38 11.50
C THR A 182 -9.62 -18.87 11.74
N MET A 183 -9.25 -18.03 10.77
CA MET A 183 -9.33 -16.57 10.87
C MET A 183 -10.52 -15.98 10.10
N PRO A 184 -10.99 -14.77 10.46
CA PRO A 184 -10.58 -13.97 11.61
C PRO A 184 -11.18 -14.49 12.92
N ASP A 185 -10.40 -14.50 14.01
CA ASP A 185 -10.81 -15.09 15.29
C ASP A 185 -11.13 -14.08 16.40
N ASN A 186 -10.75 -12.81 16.23
CA ASN A 186 -10.93 -11.77 17.23
C ASN A 186 -10.47 -12.17 18.65
N SER A 187 -9.38 -12.91 18.74
CA SER A 187 -8.67 -13.23 19.98
C SER A 187 -8.55 -12.00 20.90
N GLY A 188 -8.92 -12.17 22.16
CA GLY A 188 -8.97 -11.10 23.16
C GLY A 188 -10.02 -10.01 22.89
N GLY A 189 -10.81 -10.11 21.82
CA GLY A 189 -11.84 -9.15 21.46
C GLY A 189 -11.31 -7.81 20.92
N ASN A 190 -10.02 -7.73 20.57
CA ASN A 190 -9.34 -6.48 20.20
C ASN A 190 -8.56 -6.56 18.88
N GLN A 191 -8.76 -7.61 18.08
CA GLN A 191 -8.09 -7.72 16.78
C GLN A 191 -8.91 -6.99 15.72
N ASN A 192 -8.72 -5.67 15.69
CA ASN A 192 -9.50 -4.74 14.90
C ASN A 192 -8.85 -4.37 13.55
N CYS A 193 -7.65 -4.87 13.26
CA CYS A 193 -6.93 -4.67 12.01
C CYS A 193 -6.52 -6.01 11.42
N ALA A 194 -6.02 -6.04 10.19
CA ALA A 194 -5.47 -7.26 9.61
C ALA A 194 -4.21 -6.99 8.77
N TYR A 195 -3.37 -8.00 8.69
CA TYR A 195 -2.21 -8.02 7.79
C TYR A 195 -2.35 -9.17 6.78
N MET A 196 -1.49 -9.16 5.76
CA MET A 196 -1.26 -10.29 4.87
C MET A 196 0.03 -11.01 5.27
N HIS A 197 -0.02 -12.34 5.36
CA HIS A 197 1.18 -13.16 5.45
C HIS A 197 1.92 -13.18 4.11
N VAL A 198 3.23 -13.01 4.15
CA VAL A 198 4.11 -13.06 2.96
C VAL A 198 5.22 -14.09 3.19
N GLY A 199 5.67 -14.73 2.11
CA GLY A 199 6.63 -15.83 2.15
C GLY A 199 6.72 -16.58 0.83
N TYR A 200 7.75 -17.41 0.67
CA TYR A 200 7.95 -18.22 -0.53
C TYR A 200 6.98 -19.39 -0.67
N GLN A 201 6.57 -19.97 0.46
CA GLN A 201 5.75 -21.17 0.51
C GLN A 201 4.91 -21.20 1.77
N SER A 202 3.99 -22.16 1.83
CA SER A 202 3.21 -22.43 3.03
C SER A 202 4.11 -22.76 4.22
N PHE A 203 3.81 -22.18 5.38
CA PHE A 203 4.53 -22.45 6.63
C PHE A 203 3.53 -22.67 7.77
N LEU A 204 3.64 -23.79 8.48
CA LEU A 204 2.69 -24.19 9.53
C LEU A 204 1.21 -24.19 9.07
N GLY A 205 0.96 -24.51 7.79
CA GLY A 205 -0.38 -24.50 7.19
C GLY A 205 -0.90 -23.09 6.83
N ILE A 206 -0.09 -22.06 6.99
CA ILE A 206 -0.39 -20.68 6.58
C ILE A 206 0.17 -20.47 5.18
N ASN A 207 -0.73 -20.24 4.22
CA ASN A 207 -0.34 -19.91 2.86
C ASN A 207 -0.05 -18.41 2.75
N PRO A 208 1.06 -17.99 2.14
CA PRO A 208 1.28 -16.57 1.90
C PRO A 208 0.22 -16.02 0.92
N GLY A 209 -0.09 -14.73 1.05
CA GLY A 209 -1.26 -14.09 0.43
C GLY A 209 -2.56 -14.19 1.25
N THR A 210 -2.55 -14.95 2.35
CA THR A 210 -3.70 -15.05 3.27
C THR A 210 -3.65 -14.03 4.42
N LEU A 211 -4.83 -13.69 4.93
CA LEU A 211 -5.05 -12.67 5.95
C LEU A 211 -5.15 -13.26 7.36
N ASP A 212 -4.80 -12.44 8.34
CA ASP A 212 -4.95 -12.70 9.77
C ASP A 212 -5.32 -11.40 10.47
N ASP A 213 -6.26 -11.44 11.40
CA ASP A 213 -6.61 -10.27 12.19
C ASP A 213 -5.68 -10.13 13.41
N ILE A 214 -5.41 -8.89 13.78
CA ILE A 214 -4.53 -8.57 14.91
C ILE A 214 -4.92 -7.22 15.51
N GLU A 215 -4.41 -6.95 16.71
CA GLU A 215 -4.52 -5.65 17.34
C GLU A 215 -3.81 -4.58 16.49
N CYS A 216 -4.52 -3.48 16.20
CA CYS A 216 -4.01 -2.40 15.33
C CYS A 216 -2.73 -1.74 15.85
N LEU A 217 -2.57 -1.70 17.18
CA LEU A 217 -1.43 -1.05 17.83
C LEU A 217 -0.21 -1.95 17.95
N ASN A 218 -0.33 -3.25 17.64
CA ASN A 218 0.76 -4.20 17.84
C ASN A 218 1.97 -3.83 16.98
N PRO A 219 3.16 -3.61 17.57
CA PRO A 219 4.38 -3.61 16.79
C PRO A 219 5.31 -4.80 17.16
N VAL A 220 5.09 -5.53 18.27
CA VAL A 220 6.17 -6.30 18.91
C VAL A 220 5.75 -7.45 19.87
N THR A 221 4.46 -7.75 20.12
CA THR A 221 4.10 -8.83 21.08
C THR A 221 3.68 -10.15 20.43
N ALA A 222 3.71 -10.22 19.10
CA ALA A 222 3.56 -11.49 18.40
C ALA A 222 4.70 -12.43 18.79
N ASN A 223 4.36 -13.55 19.44
CA ASN A 223 5.33 -14.58 19.85
C ASN A 223 6.03 -15.24 18.65
N LEU A 224 5.58 -14.98 17.42
CA LEU A 224 6.15 -15.50 16.19
C LEU A 224 6.46 -14.35 15.23
N ASP A 225 7.69 -14.38 14.68
CA ASP A 225 8.21 -13.42 13.70
C ASP A 225 7.31 -13.25 12.46
N ILE A 226 6.49 -14.27 12.21
CA ILE A 226 5.58 -14.41 11.06
C ILE A 226 4.38 -13.45 11.11
N GLN A 227 4.07 -12.94 12.30
CA GLN A 227 2.91 -12.08 12.57
C GLN A 227 3.29 -10.61 12.77
N ILE A 228 4.58 -10.28 12.72
CA ILE A 228 5.06 -8.90 12.87
C ILE A 228 5.04 -8.26 11.48
N PRO A 229 4.17 -7.25 11.23
CA PRO A 229 4.14 -6.60 9.94
C PRO A 229 5.37 -5.70 9.78
N ARG A 230 6.20 -5.98 8.77
CA ARG A 230 7.45 -5.24 8.47
C ARG A 230 7.34 -4.41 7.20
N GLY A 231 6.12 -4.07 6.86
CA GLY A 231 5.81 -3.28 5.69
C GLY A 231 4.32 -3.07 5.57
N PHE A 232 3.93 -2.32 4.57
CA PHE A 232 2.55 -1.98 4.31
C PHE A 232 2.35 -1.63 2.84
N ALA A 233 1.13 -1.86 2.33
CA ALA A 233 0.78 -1.51 0.95
C ALA A 233 -0.10 -0.26 0.91
N CYS A 234 0.35 0.76 0.20
CA CYS A 234 -0.44 1.96 -0.09
C CYS A 234 -1.09 1.86 -1.47
N GLY A 235 -2.23 2.50 -1.62
CA GLY A 235 -2.93 2.65 -2.89
C GLY A 235 -3.37 4.10 -3.13
N LYS A 236 -3.33 4.55 -4.38
CA LYS A 236 -3.87 5.85 -4.82
C LYS A 236 -4.31 5.81 -6.27
N TRP A 237 -5.14 6.76 -6.71
CA TRP A 237 -5.50 6.89 -8.13
C TRP A 237 -4.31 7.38 -8.96
N ALA A 238 -4.22 6.93 -10.21
CA ALA A 238 -3.29 7.48 -11.20
C ALA A 238 -3.52 8.99 -11.43
N GLU A 239 -2.44 9.72 -11.69
CA GLU A 239 -2.40 11.18 -11.86
C GLU A 239 -2.24 11.58 -13.34
#